data_AF-A0A2H0FPJ9-F1
#
_entry.id   AF-A0A2H0FPJ9-F1
#
_cell.length_a   1.000
_cell.length_b   1.000
_cell.length_c   1.000
_cell.angle_alpha   90.00
_cell.angle_beta   90.00
_cell.angle_gamma   90.00
#
_symmetry.space_group_name_H-M   'P 1'
#
loop_
_entity.id
_entity.type
_entity.pdbx_description
1 polymer ?
#
loop_
_entity_poly.entity_id
_entity_poly.type
_entity_poly.pdbx_seq_one_letter_code
_entity_poly.pdbx_strand_id
1 'polypeptide(L)'
;MLTEFGKVFIFLLVGIVFVGIAIFMAYLVRPKRPTAEKLLTYECGENPIGSSWQKFNIRFYVVALIFLIFDVEIVMLFPWALNYRDFGFYGFSVGAIFLIVLFIGMIYEWRKGDLEWERSKPIIPNLKNFSKPKEIQETK
;
A
#
# COMPACT_ATOMS: atom_id res chain seq x y z
N MET A 1 0.55 36.50 20.27
CA MET A 1 1.30 35.22 20.35
C MET A 1 0.58 34.22 19.46
N LEU A 2 1.27 33.57 18.50
CA LEU A 2 0.67 32.46 17.76
C LEU A 2 0.37 31.34 18.78
N THR A 3 -0.86 30.84 18.78
CA THR A 3 -1.19 29.60 19.50
C THR A 3 -0.29 28.48 18.97
N GLU A 4 -0.05 27.42 19.74
CA GLU A 4 0.80 26.30 19.30
C GLU A 4 0.34 25.72 17.94
N PHE A 5 -0.97 25.70 17.69
CA PHE A 5 -1.55 25.35 16.38
C PHE A 5 -1.10 26.27 15.24
N GLY A 6 -0.95 27.57 15.51
CA GLY A 6 -0.44 28.53 14.53
C GLY A 6 1.02 28.24 14.14
N LYS A 7 1.86 27.79 15.08
CA LYS A 7 3.24 27.37 14.77
C LYS A 7 3.26 26.14 13.88
N VAL A 8 2.43 25.14 14.17
CA VAL A 8 2.28 23.93 13.35
C VAL A 8 1.81 24.28 11.94
N PHE A 9 0.83 25.18 11.81
CA PHE A 9 0.33 25.62 10.52
C PHE A 9 1.41 26.32 9.68
N ILE A 10 2.18 27.24 10.29
CA ILE A 10 3.31 27.90 9.61
C ILE A 10 4.35 26.87 9.18
N PHE A 11 4.69 25.90 10.03
CA PHE A 11 5.65 24.85 9.68
C PHE A 11 5.20 24.04 8.45
N LEU A 12 3.93 23.64 8.41
CA LEU A 12 3.34 22.93 7.27
C LEU A 12 3.40 23.78 6.00
N LEU A 13 3.04 25.06 6.09
CA LEU A 13 3.07 26.01 4.96
C LEU A 13 4.50 26.16 4.43
N VAL A 14 5.47 26.36 5.31
CA VAL A 14 6.89 26.45 4.95
C VAL A 14 7.36 25.16 4.27
N GLY A 15 6.94 23.98 4.76
CA GLY A 15 7.25 22.69 4.12
C GLY A 15 6.71 22.59 2.69
N ILE A 16 5.45 22.96 2.47
CA ILE A 16 4.84 22.99 1.13
C ILE A 16 5.58 23.97 0.21
N VAL A 17 5.84 25.19 0.70
CA VAL A 17 6.56 26.21 -0.08
C VAL A 17 7.97 25.77 -0.41
N PHE A 18 8.67 25.14 0.53
CA PHE A 18 10.02 24.62 0.31
C PHE A 18 10.04 23.56 -0.80
N VAL A 19 9.14 22.57 -0.75
CA VAL A 19 9.02 21.55 -1.82
C VAL A 19 8.63 22.20 -3.14
N GLY A 20 7.70 23.17 -3.11
CA GLY A 20 7.29 23.93 -4.30
C GLY A 20 8.45 24.68 -4.95
N ILE A 21 9.25 25.41 -4.16
CA ILE A 21 10.45 26.11 -4.62
C ILE A 21 11.47 25.12 -5.18
N ALA A 22 11.69 23.97 -4.53
CA ALA A 22 12.64 22.96 -4.99
C ALA A 22 12.23 22.40 -6.37
N ILE A 23 10.96 22.04 -6.56
CA ILE A 23 10.43 21.57 -7.85
C ILE A 23 10.50 22.68 -8.90
N PHE A 24 10.17 23.92 -8.54
CA PHE A 24 10.22 25.07 -9.43
C PHE A 24 11.65 25.39 -9.90
N MET A 25 12.61 25.39 -8.98
CA MET A 25 14.03 25.55 -9.31
C MET A 25 14.53 24.40 -10.18
N ALA A 26 14.15 23.15 -9.87
CA ALA A 26 14.49 22.01 -10.72
C ALA A 26 13.92 22.17 -12.14
N TYR A 27 12.70 22.69 -12.29
CA TYR A 27 12.10 22.98 -13.59
C TYR A 27 12.83 24.09 -14.38
N LEU A 28 13.36 25.12 -13.68
CA LEU A 28 14.12 26.21 -14.30
C LEU A 28 15.52 25.77 -14.74
N VAL A 29 16.24 25.02 -13.89
CA VAL A 29 17.64 24.63 -14.14
C VAL A 29 17.75 23.42 -15.08
N ARG A 30 16.74 22.53 -15.10
CA ARG A 30 16.79 21.29 -15.90
C ARG A 30 16.86 21.58 -17.41
N PRO A 31 17.75 20.90 -18.15
CA PRO A 31 17.72 20.90 -19.61
C PRO A 31 16.40 20.33 -20.16
N LYS A 32 15.71 21.10 -21.01
CA LYS A 32 14.47 20.69 -21.67
C LYS A 32 14.79 20.07 -23.04
N ARG A 33 14.89 18.73 -23.10
CA ARG A 33 15.12 17.96 -24.33
C ARG A 33 14.13 16.78 -24.45
N PRO A 34 12.83 17.06 -24.72
CA PRO A 34 11.85 16.01 -24.97
C PRO A 34 12.17 15.31 -26.30
N THR A 35 12.13 13.98 -26.31
CA THR A 35 12.24 13.13 -27.51
C THR A 35 11.11 12.12 -27.45
N ALA A 36 10.65 11.62 -28.60
CA ALA A 36 9.56 10.65 -28.66
C ALA A 36 9.82 9.46 -27.70
N GLU A 37 11.02 8.88 -27.76
CA GLU A 37 11.44 7.77 -26.89
C GLU A 37 11.39 8.08 -25.39
N LYS A 38 11.73 9.30 -24.96
CA LYS A 38 11.70 9.67 -23.52
C LYS A 38 10.29 9.86 -22.98
N LEU A 39 9.31 10.00 -23.86
CA LEU A 39 7.92 10.20 -23.52
C LEU A 39 7.12 8.89 -23.58
N LEU A 40 7.72 7.82 -24.11
CA LEU A 40 7.12 6.48 -24.13
C LEU A 40 7.28 5.79 -22.78
N THR A 41 6.34 4.90 -22.46
CA THR A 41 6.41 4.03 -21.29
C THR A 41 7.61 3.08 -21.42
N TYR A 42 8.36 2.89 -20.33
CA TYR A 42 9.49 1.98 -20.31
C TYR A 42 9.04 0.52 -20.36
N GLU A 43 9.42 -0.20 -21.41
CA GLU A 43 9.14 -1.63 -21.64
C GLU A 43 10.42 -2.37 -22.07
N CYS A 44 11.56 -2.07 -21.42
CA CYS A 44 12.87 -2.67 -21.70
C CYS A 44 13.35 -2.55 -23.17
N GLY A 45 12.92 -1.50 -23.88
CA GLY A 45 13.30 -1.21 -25.26
C GLY A 45 12.24 -1.58 -26.30
N GLU A 46 11.15 -2.20 -25.89
CA GLU A 46 10.07 -2.59 -26.79
C GLU A 46 8.87 -1.65 -26.70
N ASN A 47 8.03 -1.62 -27.74
CA ASN A 47 6.79 -0.86 -27.68
C ASN A 47 5.76 -1.60 -26.80
N PRO A 48 5.01 -0.89 -25.94
CA PRO A 48 3.95 -1.52 -25.14
C PRO A 48 2.89 -2.11 -26.07
N ILE A 49 2.65 -3.42 -25.94
CA ILE A 49 1.66 -4.15 -26.72
C ILE A 49 0.57 -4.66 -25.77
N GLY A 50 -0.69 -4.43 -26.14
CA GLY A 50 -1.85 -4.94 -25.42
C GLY A 50 -2.55 -3.90 -24.56
N SER A 51 -3.43 -4.38 -23.68
CA SER A 51 -4.24 -3.56 -22.79
C SER A 51 -3.53 -3.33 -21.47
N SER A 52 -3.52 -2.08 -20.98
CA SER A 52 -3.03 -1.76 -19.62
C SER A 52 -3.97 -2.23 -18.51
N TRP A 53 -5.16 -2.76 -18.86
CA TRP A 53 -6.12 -3.27 -17.89
C TRP A 53 -5.73 -4.66 -17.41
N GLN A 54 -5.11 -4.71 -16.22
CA GLN A 54 -4.76 -5.96 -15.55
C GLN A 54 -5.78 -6.28 -14.44
N LYS A 55 -6.08 -7.58 -14.27
CA LYS A 55 -6.85 -8.05 -13.11
C LYS A 55 -5.98 -7.94 -11.86
N PHE A 56 -6.33 -7.01 -10.99
CA PHE A 56 -5.73 -6.91 -9.66
C PHE A 56 -6.33 -7.95 -8.72
N ASN A 57 -5.53 -8.41 -7.76
CA ASN A 57 -5.99 -9.35 -6.75
C ASN A 57 -6.96 -8.65 -5.77
N ILE A 58 -8.08 -9.27 -5.43
CA ILE A 58 -9.04 -8.72 -4.45
C ILE A 58 -8.42 -8.53 -3.06
N ARG A 59 -7.34 -9.24 -2.73
CA ARG A 59 -6.63 -9.13 -1.45
C ARG A 59 -6.18 -7.70 -1.12
N PHE A 60 -5.85 -6.86 -2.12
CA PHE A 60 -5.53 -5.44 -1.89
C PHE A 60 -6.70 -4.67 -1.24
N TYR A 61 -7.92 -4.97 -1.69
CA TYR A 61 -9.15 -4.38 -1.13
C TYR A 61 -9.43 -4.89 0.28
N VAL A 62 -9.25 -6.20 0.52
CA VAL A 62 -9.45 -6.80 1.84
C VAL A 62 -8.53 -6.17 2.88
N VAL A 63 -7.23 -6.01 2.57
CA VAL A 63 -6.27 -5.36 3.46
C VAL A 63 -6.66 -3.91 3.73
N ALA A 64 -7.08 -3.15 2.71
CA ALA A 64 -7.51 -1.76 2.90
C ALA A 64 -8.77 -1.65 3.77
N LEU A 65 -9.72 -2.57 3.61
CA LEU A 65 -10.95 -2.61 4.41
C LEU A 65 -10.67 -2.95 5.88
N ILE A 66 -9.81 -3.95 6.13
CA ILE A 66 -9.39 -4.32 7.50
C ILE A 66 -8.67 -3.14 8.16
N PHE A 67 -7.76 -2.47 7.44
CA PHE A 67 -7.07 -1.28 7.93
C PHE A 67 -8.05 -0.17 8.33
N LEU A 68 -9.07 0.11 7.51
CA LEU A 68 -10.07 1.14 7.79
C LEU A 68 -10.90 0.81 9.05
N ILE A 69 -11.29 -0.45 9.23
CA ILE A 69 -12.03 -0.89 10.43
C ILE A 69 -11.15 -0.71 11.67
N PHE A 70 -9.90 -1.17 11.60
CA PHE A 70 -8.95 -1.07 12.71
C PHE A 70 -8.61 0.39 13.07
N ASP A 71 -8.53 1.29 12.09
CA ASP A 71 -8.30 2.71 12.32
C ASP A 71 -9.46 3.35 13.12
N VAL A 72 -10.70 3.05 12.75
CA VAL A 72 -11.90 3.51 13.49
C VAL A 72 -11.93 2.94 14.91
N GLU A 73 -11.53 1.68 15.09
CA GLU A 73 -11.42 1.05 16.40
C GLU A 73 -10.39 1.73 17.32
N ILE A 74 -9.24 2.13 16.78
CA ILE A 74 -8.24 2.92 17.52
C ILE A 74 -8.78 4.31 17.84
N VAL A 75 -9.50 4.95 16.93
CA VAL A 75 -10.11 6.26 17.19
C VAL A 75 -11.05 6.19 18.40
N MET A 76 -11.82 5.11 18.54
CA MET A 76 -12.69 4.87 19.70
C MET A 76 -11.93 4.63 21.01
N LEU A 77 -10.66 4.18 20.96
CA LEU A 77 -9.84 4.02 22.16
C LEU A 77 -9.37 5.35 22.77
N PHE A 78 -9.22 6.43 21.99
CA PHE A 78 -8.68 7.69 22.50
C PHE A 78 -9.51 8.31 23.63
N PRO A 79 -10.84 8.48 23.50
CA PRO A 79 -11.65 9.05 24.59
C PRO A 79 -11.56 8.23 25.88
N TRP A 80 -11.56 6.90 25.75
CA TRP A 80 -11.38 5.99 26.89
C TRP A 80 -9.98 6.15 27.52
N ALA A 81 -8.91 6.10 26.71
CA ALA A 81 -7.53 6.20 27.18
C ALA A 81 -7.20 7.55 27.84
N LEU A 82 -7.88 8.63 27.44
CA LEU A 82 -7.71 9.95 28.04
C LEU A 82 -8.45 10.10 29.39
N ASN A 83 -9.58 9.42 29.57
CA ASN A 83 -10.46 9.62 30.74
C ASN A 83 -10.49 8.43 31.72
N TYR A 84 -9.76 7.33 31.46
CA TYR A 84 -9.87 6.10 32.27
C TYR A 84 -9.58 6.30 33.76
N ARG A 85 -8.77 7.30 34.13
CA ARG A 85 -8.40 7.59 35.52
C ARG A 85 -9.61 8.02 36.36
N ASP A 86 -10.53 8.77 35.76
CA ASP A 86 -11.73 9.28 36.45
C ASP A 86 -12.74 8.16 36.73
N PHE A 87 -12.72 7.11 35.91
CA PHE A 87 -13.61 5.95 36.02
C PHE A 87 -13.02 4.77 36.82
N GLY A 88 -11.75 4.88 37.27
CA GLY A 88 -11.07 3.87 38.10
C GLY A 88 -11.10 2.46 37.51
N PHE A 89 -11.34 1.46 38.36
CA PHE A 89 -11.35 0.04 37.96
C PHE A 89 -12.47 -0.29 36.96
N TYR A 90 -13.63 0.36 37.07
CA TYR A 90 -14.73 0.18 36.13
C TYR A 90 -14.33 0.63 34.73
N GLY A 91 -13.79 1.85 34.58
CA GLY A 91 -13.29 2.34 33.30
C GLY A 91 -12.19 1.45 32.72
N PHE A 92 -11.26 1.00 33.56
CA PHE A 92 -10.24 0.03 33.14
C PHE A 92 -10.85 -1.24 32.57
N SER A 93 -11.85 -1.83 33.25
CA SER A 93 -12.48 -3.09 32.82
C SER A 93 -13.19 -2.98 31.47
N VAL A 94 -13.87 -1.85 31.19
CA VAL A 94 -14.55 -1.60 29.91
C VAL A 94 -13.53 -1.56 28.76
N GLY A 95 -12.42 -0.83 28.92
CA GLY A 95 -11.39 -0.80 27.89
C GLY A 95 -10.61 -2.09 27.75
N ALA A 96 -10.40 -2.84 28.84
CA ALA A 96 -9.81 -4.17 28.76
C ALA A 96 -10.68 -5.13 27.93
N ILE A 97 -12.01 -5.12 28.14
CA ILE A 97 -12.96 -5.90 27.33
C ILE A 97 -12.91 -5.45 25.87
N PHE A 98 -12.90 -4.14 25.62
CA PHE A 98 -12.82 -3.59 24.26
C PHE A 98 -11.53 -4.04 23.55
N LEU A 99 -10.38 -3.93 24.19
CA LEU A 99 -9.10 -4.40 23.67
C LEU A 99 -9.11 -5.90 23.38
N ILE A 100 -9.73 -6.72 24.24
CA ILE A 100 -9.89 -8.16 23.99
C ILE A 100 -10.70 -8.41 22.72
N VAL A 101 -11.79 -7.68 22.50
CA VAL A 101 -12.62 -7.81 21.28
C VAL A 101 -11.80 -7.47 20.03
N LEU A 102 -11.02 -6.38 20.06
CA LEU A 102 -10.09 -6.04 18.97
C LEU A 102 -9.08 -7.15 18.70
N PHE A 103 -8.49 -7.69 19.77
CA PHE A 103 -7.49 -8.74 19.67
C PHE A 103 -8.06 -10.02 19.08
N ILE A 104 -9.30 -10.37 19.43
CA ILE A 104 -10.02 -11.50 18.84
C ILE A 104 -10.25 -11.29 17.34
N GLY A 105 -10.68 -10.10 16.93
CA GLY A 105 -10.83 -9.75 15.51
C GLY A 105 -9.53 -9.90 14.74
N MET A 106 -8.42 -9.37 15.28
CA MET A 106 -7.10 -9.50 14.68
C MET A 106 -6.62 -10.95 14.58
N ILE A 107 -6.84 -11.77 15.62
CA ILE A 107 -6.50 -13.20 15.59
C ILE A 107 -7.32 -13.93 14.54
N TYR A 108 -8.62 -13.62 14.42
CA TYR A 108 -9.49 -14.24 13.42
C TYR A 108 -9.00 -13.98 12.00
N GLU A 109 -8.75 -12.71 11.66
CA GLU A 109 -8.25 -12.32 10.33
C GLU A 109 -6.88 -12.94 10.02
N TRP A 110 -6.00 -13.03 11.02
CA TRP A 110 -4.71 -13.71 10.87
C TRP A 110 -4.91 -15.21 10.61
N ARG A 111 -5.74 -15.89 11.38
CA ARG A 111 -6.00 -17.34 11.21
C ARG A 111 -6.68 -17.67 9.89
N LYS A 112 -7.50 -16.76 9.37
CA LYS A 112 -8.18 -16.90 8.08
C LYS A 112 -7.20 -16.77 6.90
N GLY A 113 -6.06 -16.13 7.10
CA GLY A 113 -5.03 -15.95 6.07
C GLY A 113 -5.33 -14.79 5.12
N ASP A 114 -6.25 -13.89 5.48
CA ASP A 114 -6.58 -12.71 4.67
C ASP A 114 -5.39 -11.72 4.60
N LEU A 115 -4.49 -11.81 5.58
CA LEU A 115 -3.22 -11.08 5.63
C LEU A 115 -2.09 -11.76 4.83
N GLU A 116 -2.27 -12.99 4.36
CA GLU A 116 -1.23 -13.70 3.63
C GLU A 116 -1.15 -13.22 2.17
N TRP A 117 0.08 -12.98 1.71
CA TRP A 117 0.31 -12.53 0.35
C TRP A 117 0.31 -13.69 -0.64
N GLU A 118 -0.49 -13.56 -1.70
CA GLU A 118 -0.49 -14.52 -2.81
C GLU A 118 0.83 -14.40 -3.59
N ARG A 119 1.62 -15.48 -3.60
CA ARG A 119 2.83 -15.55 -4.43
C ARG A 119 2.49 -16.21 -5.76
N SER A 120 2.84 -15.54 -6.86
CA SER A 120 2.75 -16.15 -8.19
C SER A 120 3.57 -17.44 -8.22
N LYS A 121 2.93 -18.57 -8.51
CA LYS A 121 3.63 -19.84 -8.73
C LYS A 121 4.18 -19.82 -10.16
N PRO A 122 5.51 -19.72 -10.37
CA PRO A 122 6.04 -19.75 -11.73
C PRO A 122 5.77 -21.13 -12.33
N ILE A 123 5.25 -21.15 -13.56
CA ILE A 123 5.14 -22.38 -14.33
C ILE A 123 6.55 -22.73 -14.79
N ILE A 124 7.15 -23.74 -14.17
CA ILE A 124 8.51 -24.18 -14.52
C ILE A 124 8.40 -25.05 -15.78
N PRO A 125 8.99 -24.64 -16.92
CA PRO A 125 8.97 -25.46 -18.12
C PRO A 125 9.79 -26.75 -17.90
N ASN A 126 9.28 -27.89 -18.36
CA ASN A 126 10.00 -29.16 -18.27
C ASN A 126 11.10 -29.21 -19.35
N LEU A 127 12.35 -28.97 -18.94
CA LEU A 127 13.52 -28.95 -19.81
C LEU A 127 13.76 -30.26 -20.56
N LYS A 128 13.29 -31.41 -20.04
CA LYS A 128 13.43 -32.72 -20.72
C LYS A 128 12.65 -32.80 -22.03
N ASN A 129 11.59 -31.99 -22.19
CA ASN A 129 10.81 -31.95 -23.42
C ASN A 129 11.49 -31.14 -24.52
N PHE A 130 12.43 -30.26 -24.16
CA PHE A 130 13.21 -29.44 -25.11
C PHE A 130 14.48 -30.12 -25.60
N SER A 131 14.96 -31.16 -24.90
CA SER A 131 16.13 -31.94 -25.33
C SER A 131 15.79 -33.12 -26.22
N LYS A 132 14.50 -33.46 -26.39
CA LYS A 132 14.10 -34.52 -27.33
C LYS A 132 14.22 -33.95 -28.75
N PRO A 133 15.01 -34.56 -29.65
CA PRO A 133 14.98 -34.18 -31.04
C PRO A 133 13.55 -34.31 -31.56
N LYS A 134 13.08 -33.25 -32.22
CA LYS A 134 11.74 -33.20 -32.82
C LYS A 134 11.70 -34.28 -33.89
N GLU A 135 11.09 -35.42 -33.58
CA GLU A 135 10.90 -36.50 -34.54
C GLU A 135 10.15 -35.91 -35.74
N ILE A 136 10.81 -35.89 -36.88
CA ILE A 136 10.33 -35.28 -38.11
C ILE A 136 9.06 -36.05 -38.48
N GLN A 137 7.90 -35.42 -38.27
CA GLN A 137 6.64 -35.93 -38.79
C GLN A 137 6.69 -35.78 -40.31
N GLU A 138 7.24 -36.80 -40.98
CA GLU A 138 7.09 -36.99 -42.41
C GLU A 138 5.59 -37.16 -42.70
N THR A 139 5.01 -36.11 -43.26
CA THR A 139 3.70 -36.12 -43.92
C THR A 139 3.72 -37.16 -45.03
N LYS A 140 2.85 -38.16 -44.89
CA LYS A 140 2.45 -39.09 -45.95
C LYS A 140 1.09 -38.68 -46.50
#